data_AF-A0A2E7KWU7-F1
#
_entry.id   AF-A0A2E7KWU7-F1
#
_cell.length_a   1.000
_cell.length_b   1.000
_cell.length_c   1.000
_cell.angle_alpha   90.00
_cell.angle_beta   90.00
_cell.angle_gamma   90.00
#
_symmetry.space_group_name_H-M   'P 1'
#
loop_
_entity.id
_entity.type
_entity.pdbx_description
1 polymer ?
#
loop_
_entity_poly.entity_id
_entity_poly.type
_entity_poly.pdbx_seq_one_letter_code
_entity_poly.pdbx_strand_id
1 'polypeptide(L)'
;MNLARSIVAFLLIPFCVLVHFVLATKFEVYESRPLWAIVVISASLIVLLRLLVKYKAYKKSIFLINIISWVFVIGIIWWSQFLTSYKPFNKSDLLFSKAALGENKLVTDSGNEILVSNLISNKPFTLFVFYRGHW
;
A
#
# COMPACT_ATOMS: atom_id res chain seq x y z
N MET A 1 -7.66 -32.50 -8.51
CA MET A 1 -6.38 -31.75 -8.53
C MET A 1 -6.48 -30.35 -9.14
N ASN A 2 -7.20 -30.14 -10.26
CA ASN A 2 -7.20 -28.84 -10.94
C ASN A 2 -8.00 -27.73 -10.22
N LEU A 3 -9.09 -28.09 -9.53
CA LEU A 3 -9.80 -27.14 -8.66
C LEU A 3 -8.90 -26.65 -7.51
N ALA A 4 -8.14 -27.55 -6.87
CA ALA A 4 -7.16 -27.19 -5.84
C ALA A 4 -6.09 -26.23 -6.39
N ARG A 5 -5.59 -26.45 -7.62
CA ARG A 5 -4.68 -25.52 -8.29
C ARG A 5 -5.29 -24.13 -8.52
N SER A 6 -6.55 -24.06 -8.92
CA SER A 6 -7.27 -22.78 -9.04
C SER A 6 -7.40 -22.07 -7.69
N ILE A 7 -7.70 -22.80 -6.62
CA ILE A 7 -7.82 -22.25 -5.26
C ILE A 7 -6.46 -21.73 -4.78
N VAL A 8 -5.38 -22.49 -4.97
CA VAL A 8 -4.02 -22.07 -4.59
C VAL A 8 -3.62 -20.80 -5.35
N ALA A 9 -3.82 -20.77 -6.67
CA ALA A 9 -3.51 -19.58 -7.47
C ALA A 9 -4.33 -18.36 -7.04
N PHE A 10 -5.60 -18.55 -6.67
CA PHE A 10 -6.44 -17.49 -6.13
C PHE A 10 -5.93 -16.97 -4.79
N LEU A 11 -5.58 -17.85 -3.85
CA LEU A 11 -5.11 -17.48 -2.51
C LEU A 11 -3.75 -16.77 -2.51
N LEU A 12 -2.90 -17.05 -3.51
CA LEU A 12 -1.60 -16.38 -3.65
C LEU A 12 -1.76 -14.86 -3.89
N ILE A 13 -2.82 -14.41 -4.55
CA ILE A 13 -3.05 -12.98 -4.84
C ILE A 13 -3.17 -12.14 -3.55
N PRO A 14 -4.15 -12.39 -2.64
CA PRO A 14 -4.24 -11.64 -1.38
C PRO A 14 -3.06 -11.93 -0.44
N PHE A 15 -2.46 -13.12 -0.52
CA PHE A 15 -1.28 -13.43 0.30
C PHE A 15 -0.07 -12.55 -0.05
N CYS A 16 0.16 -12.26 -1.33
CA CYS A 16 1.21 -11.31 -1.73
C CYS A 16 0.98 -9.92 -1.16
N VAL A 17 -0.27 -9.46 -1.15
CA VAL A 17 -0.63 -8.16 -0.57
C VAL A 17 -0.38 -8.16 0.94
N LEU A 18 -0.75 -9.23 1.64
CA LEU A 18 -0.49 -9.41 3.06
C LEU A 18 1.01 -9.36 3.36
N VAL A 19 1.83 -10.08 2.60
CA VAL A 19 3.29 -10.08 2.78
C VAL A 19 3.87 -8.69 2.54
N HIS A 20 3.45 -8.00 1.48
CA HIS A 20 3.87 -6.63 1.22
C HIS A 20 3.49 -5.69 2.38
N PHE A 21 2.28 -5.84 2.92
CA PHE A 21 1.81 -5.07 4.06
C PHE A 21 2.63 -5.34 5.33
N VAL A 22 2.94 -6.61 5.62
CA VAL A 22 3.77 -6.99 6.78
C VAL A 22 5.19 -6.44 6.63
N LEU A 23 5.78 -6.51 5.44
CA LEU A 23 7.11 -5.95 5.16
C LEU A 23 7.13 -4.43 5.38
N ALA A 24 6.10 -3.72 4.92
CA ALA A 24 6.00 -2.27 5.12
C ALA A 24 5.75 -1.88 6.59
N THR A 25 4.96 -2.65 7.34
CA THR A 25 4.54 -2.29 8.71
C THR A 25 5.45 -2.78 9.81
N LYS A 26 6.08 -3.95 9.66
CA LYS A 26 6.93 -4.56 10.70
C LYS A 26 8.42 -4.41 10.44
N PHE A 27 8.80 -4.26 9.17
CA PHE A 27 10.21 -4.23 8.76
C PHE A 27 10.60 -2.91 8.07
N GLU A 28 9.68 -1.94 7.99
CA GLU A 28 9.90 -0.62 7.37
C GLU A 28 10.43 -0.70 5.92
N VAL A 29 10.15 -1.79 5.22
CA VAL A 29 10.55 -1.98 3.83
C VAL A 29 9.51 -1.33 2.92
N TYR A 30 9.73 -0.06 2.59
CA TYR A 30 8.84 0.72 1.72
C TYR A 30 9.25 0.60 0.25
N GLU A 31 8.63 -0.31 -0.48
CA GLU A 31 8.77 -0.40 -1.92
C GLU A 31 7.70 0.45 -2.61
N SER A 32 8.13 1.49 -3.36
CA SER A 32 7.21 2.29 -4.18
C SER A 32 6.48 1.46 -5.24
N ARG A 33 7.11 0.37 -5.72
CA ARG A 33 6.53 -0.58 -6.68
C ARG A 33 6.98 -1.99 -6.32
N PRO A 34 6.13 -2.83 -5.70
CA PRO A 34 6.51 -4.18 -5.31
C PRO A 34 6.56 -5.11 -6.54
N LEU A 35 7.68 -5.08 -7.26
CA LEU A 35 7.90 -5.84 -8.50
C LEU A 35 7.69 -7.34 -8.29
N TRP A 36 8.14 -7.87 -7.15
CA TRP A 36 7.95 -9.29 -6.81
C TRP A 36 6.46 -9.65 -6.68
N ALA A 37 5.64 -8.79 -6.06
CA ALA A 37 4.21 -9.03 -5.89
C ALA A 37 3.49 -9.01 -7.26
N ILE A 38 3.90 -8.09 -8.14
CA ILE A 38 3.38 -8.01 -9.52
C ILE A 38 3.68 -9.32 -10.27
N VAL A 39 4.90 -9.83 -10.19
CA VAL A 39 5.29 -11.09 -10.86
C VAL A 39 4.46 -12.27 -10.36
N VAL A 40 4.27 -12.40 -9.04
CA VAL A 40 3.48 -13.51 -8.48
C VAL A 40 1.99 -13.40 -8.84
N ILE A 41 1.43 -12.20 -8.82
CA ILE A 41 0.04 -11.95 -9.25
C ILE A 41 -0.12 -12.31 -10.73
N SER A 42 0.79 -11.86 -11.60
CA SER A 42 0.75 -12.20 -13.04
C SER A 42 0.84 -13.70 -13.28
N ALA A 43 1.76 -14.41 -12.60
CA ALA A 43 1.88 -15.86 -12.70
C ALA A 43 0.58 -16.57 -12.28
N SER A 44 -0.05 -16.10 -11.19
CA SER A 44 -1.32 -16.65 -10.69
C SER A 44 -2.46 -16.45 -11.71
N LEU A 45 -2.56 -15.27 -12.32
CA LEU A 45 -3.54 -14.98 -13.37
C LEU A 45 -3.34 -15.87 -14.61
N ILE A 46 -2.09 -16.09 -15.04
CA ILE A 46 -1.79 -16.98 -16.19
C ILE A 46 -2.25 -18.42 -15.89
N VAL A 47 -2.00 -18.92 -14.68
CA VAL A 47 -2.44 -20.25 -14.26
C VAL A 47 -3.97 -20.33 -14.28
N LEU A 48 -4.66 -19.32 -13.75
CA LEU A 48 -6.13 -19.26 -13.72
C LEU A 48 -6.72 -19.21 -15.14
N LEU A 49 -6.19 -18.37 -16.03
CA LEU A 49 -6.58 -18.30 -17.44
C LEU A 49 -6.39 -19.65 -18.16
N ARG A 50 -5.23 -20.29 -17.97
CA ARG A 50 -4.95 -21.60 -18.57
C ARG A 50 -5.93 -22.66 -18.08
N LEU A 51 -6.26 -22.66 -16.79
CA LEU A 51 -7.24 -23.57 -16.20
C LEU A 51 -8.65 -23.32 -16.74
N LEU A 52 -9.02 -22.06 -16.98
CA LEU A 52 -10.31 -21.70 -17.56
C LEU A 52 -10.49 -22.23 -18.98
N VAL A 53 -9.44 -22.15 -19.81
CA VAL A 53 -9.48 -22.59 -21.21
C VAL A 53 -9.45 -24.12 -21.33
N LYS A 54 -8.59 -24.79 -20.55
CA LYS A 54 -8.32 -26.23 -20.74
C LYS A 54 -9.33 -27.16 -20.04
N TYR A 55 -10.05 -26.71 -19.02
CA TYR A 55 -10.89 -27.61 -18.21
C TYR A 55 -12.39 -27.43 -18.42
N LYS A 56 -13.06 -28.54 -18.77
CA LYS A 56 -14.52 -28.64 -18.91
C LYS A 56 -15.23 -28.99 -17.59
N ALA A 57 -14.58 -29.77 -16.72
CA ALA A 57 -15.10 -30.09 -15.39
C ALA A 57 -14.94 -28.89 -14.43
N TYR A 58 -15.97 -28.62 -13.60
CA TYR A 58 -16.02 -27.47 -12.67
C TYR A 58 -15.86 -26.09 -13.34
N LYS A 59 -16.20 -25.98 -14.64
CA LYS A 59 -16.02 -24.75 -15.43
C LYS A 59 -16.69 -23.53 -14.79
N LYS A 60 -17.88 -23.68 -14.21
CA LYS A 60 -18.59 -22.59 -13.51
C LYS A 60 -17.80 -22.08 -12.31
N SER A 61 -17.26 -22.98 -11.47
CA SER A 61 -16.46 -22.61 -10.29
C SER A 61 -15.13 -21.97 -10.69
N ILE A 62 -14.44 -22.51 -11.69
CA ILE A 62 -13.17 -21.94 -12.19
C ILE A 62 -13.41 -20.56 -12.81
N PHE A 63 -14.52 -20.37 -13.51
CA PHE A 63 -14.93 -19.08 -14.06
C PHE A 63 -15.20 -18.05 -12.96
N LEU A 64 -15.95 -18.44 -11.92
CA LEU A 64 -16.22 -17.56 -10.77
C LEU A 64 -14.92 -17.16 -10.05
N ILE A 65 -14.01 -18.12 -9.81
CA ILE A 65 -12.70 -17.85 -9.21
C ILE A 65 -11.91 -16.86 -10.07
N ASN A 66 -11.94 -17.00 -11.40
CA ASN A 66 -11.30 -16.06 -12.32
C ASN A 66 -11.85 -14.64 -12.15
N ILE A 67 -13.17 -14.48 -12.17
CA ILE A 67 -13.82 -13.16 -12.02
C ILE A 67 -13.40 -12.52 -10.69
N ILE A 68 -13.52 -13.26 -9.59
CA ILE A 68 -13.15 -12.75 -8.25
C ILE A 68 -11.67 -12.36 -8.22
N SER A 69 -10.79 -13.17 -8.81
CA SER A 69 -9.35 -12.89 -8.90
C SER A 69 -9.08 -11.57 -9.64
N TRP A 70 -9.74 -11.34 -10.78
CA TRP A 70 -9.60 -10.10 -11.54
C TRP A 70 -10.09 -8.88 -10.76
N VAL A 71 -11.24 -8.99 -10.08
CA VAL A 71 -11.75 -7.92 -9.22
C VAL A 71 -10.76 -7.59 -8.11
N PHE A 72 -10.18 -8.62 -7.46
CA PHE A 72 -9.14 -8.43 -6.44
C PHE A 72 -7.92 -7.72 -7.01
N VAL A 73 -7.40 -8.16 -8.17
CA VAL A 73 -6.22 -7.54 -8.78
C VAL A 73 -6.48 -6.08 -9.15
N ILE A 74 -7.64 -5.76 -9.73
CA ILE A 74 -8.03 -4.38 -10.03
C ILE A 74 -8.09 -3.56 -8.74
N GLY A 75 -8.70 -4.10 -7.68
CA GLY A 75 -8.76 -3.44 -6.37
C GLY A 75 -7.37 -3.19 -5.77
N ILE A 76 -6.46 -4.15 -5.89
CA ILE A 76 -5.07 -4.04 -5.41
C ILE A 76 -4.30 -2.98 -6.20
N ILE A 77 -4.41 -2.98 -7.54
CA ILE A 77 -3.75 -1.98 -8.39
C ILE A 77 -4.31 -0.58 -8.09
N TRP A 78 -5.63 -0.47 -7.96
CA TRP A 78 -6.27 0.80 -7.62
C TRP A 78 -5.82 1.32 -6.25
N TRP A 79 -5.80 0.46 -5.23
CA TRP A 79 -5.30 0.80 -3.90
C TRP A 79 -3.82 1.18 -3.92
N SER A 80 -3.00 0.44 -4.66
CA SER A 80 -1.56 0.67 -4.80
C SER A 80 -1.25 1.99 -5.53
N GLN A 81 -2.00 2.33 -6.58
CA GLN A 81 -1.70 3.49 -7.43
C GLN A 81 -2.37 4.78 -7.00
N PHE A 82 -3.58 4.72 -6.41
CA PHE A 82 -4.35 5.93 -6.09
C PHE A 82 -4.39 6.24 -4.61
N LEU A 83 -4.43 5.23 -3.75
CA LEU A 83 -4.55 5.43 -2.29
C LEU A 83 -3.20 5.50 -1.59
N THR A 84 -2.21 4.73 -2.05
CA THR A 84 -0.89 4.64 -1.41
C THR A 84 0.24 5.31 -2.19
N SER A 85 0.02 5.65 -3.47
CA SER A 85 1.01 6.36 -4.27
C SER A 85 1.00 7.85 -3.93
N TYR A 86 1.86 8.26 -3.02
CA TYR A 86 2.08 9.67 -2.75
C TYR A 86 2.81 10.33 -3.91
N LYS A 87 2.43 11.56 -4.24
CA LYS A 87 3.27 12.40 -5.11
C LYS A 87 4.68 12.46 -4.50
N PRO A 88 5.73 12.10 -5.25
CA PRO A 88 7.09 12.27 -4.76
C PRO A 88 7.28 13.72 -4.35
N PHE A 89 7.92 13.94 -3.20
CA PHE A 89 8.20 15.27 -2.69
C PHE A 89 8.97 16.05 -3.77
N ASN A 90 8.41 17.14 -4.27
CA ASN A 90 9.08 17.92 -5.29
C ASN A 90 10.22 18.67 -4.60
N LYS A 91 11.47 18.47 -5.04
CA LYS A 91 12.62 19.14 -4.43
C LYS A 91 12.52 20.67 -4.54
N SER A 92 11.72 21.21 -5.45
CA SER A 92 11.42 22.64 -5.52
C SER A 92 10.57 23.16 -4.35
N ASP A 93 9.87 22.28 -3.62
CA ASP A 93 9.08 22.64 -2.43
C ASP A 93 9.99 22.79 -1.18
N LEU A 94 11.28 22.45 -1.28
CA LEU A 94 12.34 22.84 -0.33
C LEU A 94 12.71 24.33 -0.48
N LEU A 95 11.74 25.18 -0.81
CA LEU A 95 11.91 26.60 -0.61
C LEU A 95 12.01 26.81 0.91
N PHE A 96 13.11 27.43 1.34
CA PHE A 96 13.24 28.09 2.64
C PHE A 96 12.20 29.20 2.74
N SER A 97 10.94 28.83 2.81
CA SER A 97 9.90 29.70 3.31
C SER A 97 10.17 29.79 4.81
N LYS A 98 10.46 31.01 5.29
CA LYS A 98 10.08 31.36 6.66
C LYS A 98 8.56 31.20 6.69
N ALA A 99 8.10 29.98 6.93
CA ALA A 99 6.70 29.74 7.17
C ALA A 99 6.34 30.69 8.31
N ALA A 100 5.34 31.55 8.07
CA ALA A 100 4.70 32.29 9.14
C ALA A 100 4.01 31.24 10.01
N LEU A 101 4.79 30.62 10.90
CA LEU A 101 4.36 29.51 11.76
C LEU A 101 3.25 29.95 12.71
N GLY A 102 3.01 31.27 12.83
CA GLY A 102 1.78 31.86 13.35
C GLY A 102 1.33 31.24 14.66
N GLU A 103 0.02 31.05 14.77
CA GLU A 103 -0.65 30.37 15.89
C GLU A 103 -0.84 28.87 15.63
N ASN A 104 0.01 28.24 14.81
CA ASN A 104 -0.14 26.80 14.55
C ASN A 104 0.07 26.01 15.85
N LYS A 105 -0.90 25.16 16.17
CA LYS A 105 -0.89 24.29 17.36
C LYS A 105 -0.74 22.84 16.95
N LEU A 106 0.07 22.09 17.70
CA LEU A 106 0.15 20.64 17.66
C LEU A 106 -0.56 20.08 18.88
N VAL A 107 -1.31 19.00 18.72
CA VAL A 107 -1.90 18.26 19.83
C VAL A 107 -0.91 17.19 20.27
N THR A 108 -0.60 17.16 21.57
CA THR A 108 0.24 16.12 22.17
C THR A 108 -0.53 14.84 22.41
N ASP A 109 0.18 13.74 22.68
CA ASP A 109 -0.41 12.45 23.03
C ASP A 109 -1.30 12.51 24.29
N SER A 110 -1.06 13.49 25.17
CA SER A 110 -1.89 13.76 26.35
C SER A 110 -3.12 14.64 26.06
N GLY A 111 -3.35 15.00 24.80
CA GLY A 111 -4.48 15.84 24.36
C GLY A 111 -4.28 17.35 24.56
N ASN A 112 -3.11 17.78 25.04
CA ASN A 112 -2.83 19.21 25.24
C ASN A 112 -2.39 19.86 23.93
N GLU A 113 -2.90 21.07 23.67
CA GLU A 113 -2.44 21.89 22.54
C GLU A 113 -1.13 22.62 22.89
N ILE A 114 -0.13 22.51 22.01
CA ILE A 114 1.14 23.22 22.12
C ILE A 114 1.36 24.06 20.87
N LEU A 115 1.64 25.34 21.07
CA LEU A 115 2.04 26.25 19.98
C LEU A 115 3.40 25.83 19.41
N VAL A 116 3.45 25.67 18.09
CA VAL A 116 4.68 25.31 17.36
C VAL A 116 5.78 26.36 17.58
N SER A 117 5.40 27.63 17.69
CA SER A 117 6.31 28.75 17.98
C SER A 117 7.04 28.56 19.32
N ASN A 118 6.36 28.05 20.36
CA ASN A 118 6.97 27.78 21.66
C ASN A 118 7.96 26.61 21.63
N LEU A 119 7.73 25.61 20.77
CA LEU A 119 8.66 24.47 20.60
C LEU A 119 9.95 24.90 19.89
N ILE A 120 9.85 25.86 18.98
CA ILE A 120 10.98 26.36 18.20
C ILE A 120 11.77 27.40 19.00
N SER A 121 11.11 28.32 19.70
CA SER A 121 11.79 29.41 20.43
C SER A 121 12.64 28.91 21.60
N ASN A 122 12.28 27.77 22.19
CA ASN A 122 12.97 27.19 23.35
C ASN A 122 14.16 26.29 22.98
N LYS A 123 14.48 26.10 21.69
CA LYS A 123 15.57 25.25 21.22
C LYS A 123 16.38 25.94 20.12
N PRO A 124 17.72 25.78 20.10
CA PRO A 124 18.55 26.36 19.03
C PRO A 124 18.25 25.75 17.66
N PHE A 125 17.79 24.49 17.63
CA PHE A 125 17.36 23.78 16.43
C PHE A 125 16.18 22.87 16.78
N THR A 126 15.18 22.80 15.88
CA THR A 126 14.01 21.93 16.02
C THR A 126 13.77 21.21 14.70
N LEU A 127 13.76 19.87 14.74
CA LEU A 127 13.40 19.02 13.61
C LEU A 127 11.97 18.52 13.79
N PHE A 128 11.08 18.89 12.88
CA PHE A 128 9.75 18.28 12.81
C PHE A 128 9.78 17.09 11.86
N VAL A 129 9.58 15.89 12.41
CA VAL A 129 9.40 14.69 11.62
C VAL A 129 7.91 14.41 11.53
N PHE A 130 7.35 14.69 10.36
CA PHE A 130 5.95 14.35 10.06
C PHE A 130 5.90 12.93 9.53
N TYR A 131 5.65 11.99 10.43
CA TYR A 131 5.26 10.65 10.02
C TYR A 131 3.86 10.73 9.42
N ARG A 132 3.73 10.36 8.15
CA ARG A 132 2.40 10.02 7.62
C ARG A 132 2.03 8.72 8.31
N GLY A 133 1.08 8.80 9.24
CA GLY A 133 0.57 7.63 9.94
C GLY A 133 0.23 6.54 8.93
N HIS A 134 1.06 5.50 8.88
CA HIS A 134 0.55 4.20 8.53
C HIS A 134 0.08 3.60 9.84
N TRP A 135 -1.17 3.94 10.18
CA TRP A 135 -1.90 3.39 11.32
C TRP A 135 -1.26 3.75 12.67
#